data_AF-A0A7K3VUX9-F1
#
_entry.id   AF-A0A7K3VUX9-F1
#
_cell.length_a   1.000
_cell.length_b   1.000
_cell.length_c   1.000
_cell.angle_alpha   90.00
_cell.angle_beta   90.00
_cell.angle_gamma   90.00
#
_symmetry.space_group_name_H-M   'P 1'
#
loop_
_entity.id
_entity.type
_entity.pdbx_description
1 polymer ?
#
loop_
_entity_poly.entity_id
_entity_poly.type
_entity_poly.pdbx_seq_one_letter_code
_entity_poly.pdbx_strand_id
1 'polypeptide(L)'
;MKDLIDELTAAHRDVQRREDDGTDLFAVRLRRTYPAAVADVWDAVTDPERLVRWFLPVTGDLRPGGSYQLEGNVGGDIVTCEPPRHLAVTWGAPQSVVTVRLTAEAAGRTVLELEHTVPAEFAGSGAGALYVGPGWDVSFLALGTYLRGVVVADPAAWENTLEGQHYSAGSIAAWSEVIGASGTATADEIAAAADTARAQFTPDLVATPGG
;
A
#
# COMPACT_ATOMS: atom_id res chain seq x y z
N MET A 1 -2.91 -15.64 14.30
CA MET A 1 -4.14 -15.60 13.46
C MET A 1 -5.10 -14.51 13.91
N LYS A 2 -5.55 -14.47 15.18
CA LYS A 2 -6.41 -13.37 15.68
C LYS A 2 -5.77 -11.99 15.48
N ASP A 3 -4.49 -11.85 15.81
CA ASP A 3 -3.76 -10.59 15.66
C ASP A 3 -3.68 -10.13 14.20
N LEU A 4 -3.53 -11.04 13.23
CA LEU A 4 -3.52 -10.70 11.80
C LEU A 4 -4.89 -10.24 11.29
N ILE A 5 -5.98 -10.79 11.82
CA ILE A 5 -7.34 -10.35 11.50
C ILE A 5 -7.58 -8.95 12.09
N ASP A 6 -7.13 -8.70 13.31
CA ASP A 6 -7.22 -7.38 13.94
C ASP A 6 -6.41 -6.35 13.13
N GLU A 7 -5.23 -6.73 12.62
CA GLU A 7 -4.41 -5.89 11.74
C GLU A 7 -5.09 -5.63 10.37
N LEU A 8 -5.71 -6.63 9.75
CA LEU A 8 -6.46 -6.47 8.49
C LEU A 8 -7.67 -5.54 8.65
N THR A 9 -8.38 -5.65 9.76
CA THR A 9 -9.58 -4.84 10.07
C THR A 9 -9.25 -3.42 10.52
N ALA A 10 -8.04 -3.18 11.01
CA ALA A 10 -7.56 -1.83 11.36
C ALA A 10 -7.35 -0.93 10.12
N ALA A 11 -7.31 -1.50 8.93
CA ALA A 11 -7.16 -0.75 7.68
C ALA A 11 -8.51 -0.58 6.95
N HIS A 12 -8.81 0.65 6.57
CA HIS A 12 -9.99 1.00 5.77
C HIS A 12 -9.58 1.14 4.30
N ARG A 13 -10.25 0.37 3.45
CA ARG A 13 -9.98 0.26 2.01
C ARG A 13 -11.11 0.91 1.22
N ASP A 14 -10.78 1.56 0.12
CA ASP A 14 -11.74 2.19 -0.79
C ASP A 14 -11.18 2.14 -2.22
N VAL A 15 -12.06 1.92 -3.19
CA VAL A 15 -11.72 1.96 -4.62
C VAL A 15 -12.74 2.85 -5.32
N GLN A 16 -12.25 3.84 -6.05
CA GLN A 16 -13.09 4.81 -6.72
C GLN A 16 -12.63 5.01 -8.17
N ARG A 17 -13.59 5.09 -9.09
CA ARG A 17 -13.34 5.69 -10.40
C ARG A 17 -13.40 7.21 -10.28
N ARG A 18 -12.49 7.91 -10.95
CA ARG A 18 -12.40 9.37 -10.98
C ARG A 18 -12.13 9.85 -12.39
N GLU A 19 -12.42 11.12 -12.60
CA GLU A 19 -11.96 11.87 -13.77
C GLU A 19 -11.04 12.98 -13.28
N ASP A 20 -9.86 13.10 -13.87
CA ASP A 20 -8.91 14.19 -13.63
C ASP A 20 -8.40 14.72 -14.97
N ASP A 21 -8.59 16.01 -15.22
CA ASP A 21 -8.30 16.68 -16.50
C ASP A 21 -8.75 15.89 -17.76
N GLY A 22 -9.97 15.33 -17.70
CA GLY A 22 -10.55 14.52 -18.78
C GLY A 22 -9.97 13.11 -18.92
N THR A 23 -9.12 12.68 -17.99
CA THR A 23 -8.57 11.32 -17.91
C THR A 23 -9.32 10.52 -16.86
N ASP A 24 -9.87 9.37 -17.25
CA ASP A 24 -10.42 8.39 -16.31
C ASP A 24 -9.30 7.72 -15.51
N LEU A 25 -9.42 7.71 -14.18
CA LEU A 25 -8.49 7.08 -13.25
C LEU A 25 -9.23 6.12 -12.31
N PHE A 26 -8.52 5.10 -11.82
CA PHE A 26 -8.91 4.38 -10.62
C PHE A 26 -8.02 4.80 -9.45
N ALA A 27 -8.65 5.13 -8.32
CA ALA A 27 -8.00 5.50 -7.08
C ALA A 27 -8.15 4.36 -6.07
N VAL A 28 -7.02 3.75 -5.70
CA VAL A 28 -6.91 2.75 -4.64
C VAL A 28 -6.52 3.46 -3.34
N ARG A 29 -7.34 3.34 -2.32
CA ARG A 29 -7.17 4.10 -1.07
C ARG A 29 -7.09 3.20 0.14
N LEU A 30 -6.11 3.47 0.99
CA LEU A 30 -5.88 2.77 2.23
C LEU A 30 -5.72 3.77 3.36
N ARG A 31 -6.47 3.61 4.45
CA ARG A 31 -6.40 4.46 5.64
C ARG A 31 -6.22 3.65 6.89
N ARG A 32 -5.34 4.11 7.78
CA ARG A 32 -5.13 3.48 9.08
C ARG A 32 -4.69 4.51 10.12
N THR A 33 -5.15 4.33 11.35
CA THR A 33 -4.73 5.15 12.50
C THR A 33 -3.58 4.47 13.24
N TYR A 34 -2.51 5.23 13.50
CA TYR A 34 -1.35 4.80 14.28
C TYR A 34 -1.30 5.52 15.64
N PRO A 35 -0.91 4.83 16.72
CA PRO A 35 -0.73 5.43 18.04
C PRO A 35 0.64 6.15 18.15
N ALA A 36 0.92 7.05 17.21
CA ALA A 36 2.15 7.82 17.13
C ALA A 36 1.86 9.25 16.65
N ALA A 37 2.68 10.21 17.10
CA ALA A 37 2.51 11.61 16.72
C ALA A 37 2.80 11.81 15.22
N VAL A 38 2.18 12.83 14.61
CA VAL A 38 2.28 13.06 13.16
C VAL A 38 3.72 13.25 12.69
N ALA A 39 4.56 13.88 13.52
CA ALA A 39 5.99 14.02 13.23
C ALA A 39 6.71 12.66 13.18
N ASP A 40 6.41 11.75 14.11
CA ASP A 40 7.03 10.43 14.15
C ASP A 40 6.62 9.57 12.95
N VAL A 41 5.34 9.67 12.54
CA VAL A 41 4.81 8.97 11.35
C VAL A 41 5.39 9.58 10.08
N TRP A 42 5.48 10.91 10.01
CA TRP A 42 6.07 11.61 8.87
C TRP A 42 7.53 11.17 8.64
N ASP A 43 8.35 11.29 9.66
CA ASP A 43 9.75 10.89 9.59
C ASP A 43 9.87 9.38 9.27
N ALA A 44 8.98 8.52 9.78
CA ALA A 44 8.98 7.10 9.43
C ALA A 44 8.73 6.82 7.94
N VAL A 45 8.00 7.69 7.23
CA VAL A 45 7.66 7.53 5.81
C VAL A 45 8.49 8.39 4.87
N THR A 46 9.29 9.34 5.37
CA THR A 46 10.10 10.24 4.53
C THR A 46 11.60 10.18 4.79
N ASP A 47 12.05 9.78 5.98
CA ASP A 47 13.48 9.66 6.29
C ASP A 47 14.02 8.30 5.80
N PRO A 48 14.98 8.26 4.86
CA PRO A 48 15.57 7.02 4.36
C PRO A 48 16.15 6.12 5.46
N GLU A 49 16.75 6.69 6.50
CA GLU A 49 17.34 5.93 7.62
C GLU A 49 16.29 5.25 8.50
N ARG A 50 15.05 5.75 8.44
CA ARG A 50 13.89 5.17 9.13
C ARG A 50 13.09 4.24 8.23
N LEU A 51 12.90 4.60 6.96
CA LEU A 51 12.20 3.79 5.96
C LEU A 51 12.79 2.39 5.84
N VAL A 52 14.11 2.28 5.73
CA VAL A 52 14.80 0.98 5.58
C VAL A 52 14.56 0.00 6.74
N ARG A 53 14.04 0.49 7.89
CA ARG A 53 13.77 -0.35 9.07
C ARG A 53 12.45 -1.11 8.97
N TRP A 54 11.58 -0.78 8.03
CA TRP A 54 10.26 -1.40 7.88
C TRP A 54 9.78 -1.49 6.42
N PHE A 55 10.41 -0.76 5.51
CA PHE A 55 10.14 -0.71 4.07
C PHE A 55 11.44 -0.94 3.28
N LEU A 56 11.40 -0.76 1.96
CA LEU A 56 12.55 -0.91 1.08
C LEU A 56 13.56 0.24 1.23
N PRO A 57 14.88 -0.02 1.07
CA PRO A 57 15.87 1.04 0.92
C PRO A 57 15.52 1.99 -0.23
N VAL A 58 15.66 3.29 0.03
CA VAL A 58 15.39 4.34 -0.96
C VAL A 58 16.65 5.17 -1.22
N THR A 59 16.91 5.48 -2.49
CA THR A 59 18.02 6.33 -2.93
C THR A 59 17.54 7.37 -3.94
N GLY A 60 18.31 8.45 -4.15
CA GLY A 60 18.00 9.47 -5.15
C GLY A 60 18.17 10.91 -4.65
N ASP A 61 17.58 11.86 -5.37
CA ASP A 61 17.50 13.27 -5.02
C ASP A 61 16.18 13.52 -4.28
N LEU A 62 16.17 13.27 -2.97
CA LEU A 62 14.95 13.19 -2.15
C LEU A 62 14.40 14.56 -1.75
N ARG A 63 14.05 15.36 -2.74
CA ARG A 63 13.44 16.70 -2.61
C ARG A 63 12.36 16.90 -3.69
N PRO A 64 11.45 17.87 -3.53
CA PRO A 64 10.50 18.22 -4.58
C PRO A 64 11.18 18.46 -5.94
N GLY A 65 10.67 17.81 -6.98
CA GLY A 65 11.20 17.81 -8.34
C GLY A 65 12.44 16.94 -8.56
N GLY A 66 12.92 16.22 -7.54
CA GLY A 66 13.97 15.21 -7.66
C GLY A 66 13.40 13.81 -7.85
N SER A 67 14.27 12.83 -8.10
CA SER A 67 13.91 11.44 -8.37
C SER A 67 14.24 10.52 -7.19
N TYR A 68 13.52 9.41 -7.05
CA TYR A 68 13.80 8.34 -6.08
C TYR A 68 13.82 6.97 -6.75
N GLN A 69 14.48 6.01 -6.10
CA GLN A 69 14.52 4.61 -6.49
C GLN A 69 14.41 3.72 -5.26
N LEU A 70 13.45 2.80 -5.27
CA LEU A 70 13.36 1.71 -4.29
C LEU A 70 14.21 0.54 -4.76
N GLU A 71 15.05 0.01 -3.88
CA GLU A 71 15.94 -1.10 -4.22
C GLU A 71 15.13 -2.36 -4.60
N GLY A 72 15.45 -2.96 -5.75
CA GLY A 72 14.74 -4.14 -6.27
C GLY A 72 13.30 -3.89 -6.71
N ASN A 73 12.86 -2.62 -6.79
CA ASN A 73 11.49 -2.26 -7.09
C ASN A 73 11.43 -1.02 -8.01
N VAL A 74 10.32 -0.30 -8.04
CA VAL A 74 10.11 0.87 -8.90
C VAL A 74 10.81 2.13 -8.38
N GLY A 75 11.12 3.03 -9.31
CA GLY A 75 11.49 4.42 -9.01
C GLY A 75 10.41 5.39 -9.49
N GLY A 76 10.67 6.67 -9.30
CA GLY A 76 9.78 7.74 -9.73
C GLY A 76 10.34 9.12 -9.36
N ASP A 77 9.46 10.12 -9.42
CA ASP A 77 9.76 11.52 -9.15
C ASP A 77 8.94 12.01 -7.96
N ILE A 78 9.53 12.86 -7.13
CA ILE A 78 8.86 13.51 -6.01
C ILE A 78 8.13 14.72 -6.55
N VAL A 79 6.81 14.59 -6.69
CA VAL A 79 5.93 15.65 -7.19
C VAL A 79 5.79 16.76 -6.16
N THR A 80 5.43 16.39 -4.93
CA THR A 80 5.21 17.32 -3.83
C THR A 80 5.72 16.72 -2.53
N CYS A 81 6.35 17.52 -1.67
CA CYS A 81 6.72 17.14 -0.31
C CYS A 81 6.50 18.34 0.62
N GLU A 82 5.45 18.26 1.43
CA GLU A 82 4.98 19.28 2.37
C GLU A 82 4.93 18.71 3.79
N PRO A 83 6.04 18.79 4.54
CA PRO A 83 6.10 18.26 5.89
C PRO A 83 5.11 18.95 6.86
N PRO A 84 4.56 18.22 7.84
CA PRO A 84 4.62 16.78 8.06
C PRO A 84 3.36 16.07 7.52
N ARG A 85 2.75 16.54 6.42
CA ARG A 85 1.36 16.18 6.09
C ARG A 85 1.12 15.60 4.72
N HIS A 86 1.94 15.93 3.73
CA HIS A 86 1.60 15.58 2.35
C HIS A 86 2.85 15.24 1.53
N LEU A 87 2.86 14.04 0.96
CA LEU A 87 3.87 13.57 0.02
C LEU A 87 3.16 13.02 -1.21
N ALA A 88 3.57 13.42 -2.40
CA ALA A 88 3.09 12.87 -3.66
C ALA A 88 4.29 12.48 -4.53
N VAL A 89 4.27 11.25 -5.04
CA VAL A 89 5.33 10.69 -5.89
C VAL A 89 4.74 9.97 -7.10
N THR A 90 5.42 9.99 -8.24
CA THR A 90 5.09 9.08 -9.34
C THR A 90 5.59 7.68 -9.02
N TRP A 91 4.99 6.63 -9.60
CA TRP A 91 5.24 5.24 -9.21
C TRP A 91 5.47 4.35 -10.42
N GLY A 92 6.72 4.21 -10.86
CA GLY A 92 7.11 3.42 -12.04
C GLY A 92 6.71 4.04 -13.38
N ALA A 93 5.67 4.87 -13.42
CA ALA A 93 5.22 5.63 -14.58
C ALA A 93 4.71 7.02 -14.15
N PRO A 94 4.87 8.07 -14.98
CA PRO A 94 4.44 9.43 -14.64
C PRO A 94 2.96 9.57 -14.31
N GLN A 95 2.10 8.73 -14.90
CA GLN A 95 0.65 8.76 -14.70
C GLN A 95 0.19 7.95 -13.47
N SER A 96 1.08 7.14 -12.89
CA SER A 96 0.81 6.38 -11.67
C SER A 96 1.29 7.21 -10.49
N VAL A 97 0.39 7.68 -9.62
CA VAL A 97 0.75 8.62 -8.55
C VAL A 97 0.34 8.05 -7.20
N VAL A 98 1.29 8.00 -6.28
CA VAL A 98 1.07 7.66 -4.87
C VAL A 98 1.09 8.93 -4.05
N THR A 99 0.00 9.17 -3.33
CA THR A 99 -0.14 10.31 -2.42
C THR A 99 -0.33 9.80 -1.00
N VAL A 100 0.50 10.29 -0.08
CA VAL A 100 0.40 10.07 1.37
C VAL A 100 -0.09 11.35 2.03
N ARG A 101 -1.13 11.23 2.87
CA ARG A 101 -1.69 12.32 3.67
C ARG A 101 -1.73 11.93 5.14
N LEU A 102 -1.18 12.78 6.02
CA LEU A 102 -1.20 12.58 7.46
C LEU A 102 -2.12 13.58 8.15
N THR A 103 -3.02 13.07 8.98
CA THR A 103 -3.93 13.88 9.81
C THR A 103 -3.70 13.56 11.28
N ALA A 104 -3.30 14.55 12.07
CA ALA A 104 -3.17 14.40 13.52
C ALA A 104 -4.55 14.29 14.18
N GLU A 105 -4.68 13.34 15.12
CA GLU A 105 -5.87 13.15 15.97
C GLU A 105 -5.56 13.45 17.43
N ALA A 106 -6.61 13.45 18.26
CA ALA A 106 -6.49 13.50 19.71
C ALA A 106 -5.63 12.35 20.26
N ALA A 107 -5.10 12.56 21.48
CA ALA A 107 -4.25 11.60 22.20
C ALA A 107 -2.97 11.18 21.46
N GLY A 108 -2.43 12.06 20.60
CA GLY A 108 -1.15 11.83 19.92
C GLY A 108 -1.21 10.70 18.87
N ARG A 109 -2.38 10.49 18.26
CA ARG A 109 -2.57 9.52 17.18
C ARG A 109 -2.53 10.21 15.82
N THR A 110 -2.29 9.45 14.77
CA THR A 110 -2.22 9.97 13.39
C THR A 110 -2.96 9.04 12.46
N VAL A 111 -3.85 9.58 11.63
CA VAL A 111 -4.42 8.89 10.48
C VAL A 111 -3.45 9.07 9.31
N LEU A 112 -2.97 7.94 8.78
CA LEU A 112 -2.27 7.89 7.51
C LEU A 112 -3.25 7.44 6.44
N GLU A 113 -3.39 8.24 5.39
CA GLU A 113 -4.08 7.89 4.15
C GLU A 113 -3.04 7.75 3.04
N LEU A 114 -3.10 6.63 2.32
CA LEU A 114 -2.41 6.42 1.06
C LEU A 114 -3.46 6.33 -0.04
N GLU A 115 -3.23 7.04 -1.14
CA GLU A 115 -4.02 6.99 -2.37
C GLU A 115 -3.08 6.71 -3.54
N HIS A 116 -3.31 5.62 -4.26
CA HIS A 116 -2.60 5.28 -5.49
C HIS A 116 -3.55 5.41 -6.67
N THR A 117 -3.31 6.40 -7.53
CA THR A 117 -4.10 6.63 -8.75
C THR A 117 -3.40 6.06 -9.97
N VAL A 118 -4.15 5.35 -10.80
CA VAL A 118 -3.68 4.78 -12.08
C VAL A 118 -4.72 5.07 -13.16
N PRO A 119 -4.31 5.45 -14.39
CA PRO A 119 -5.26 5.62 -15.49
C PRO A 119 -6.03 4.35 -15.81
N ALA A 120 -7.31 4.52 -16.16
CA ALA A 120 -8.20 3.41 -16.49
C ALA A 120 -7.70 2.59 -17.69
N GLU A 121 -6.99 3.21 -18.63
CA GLU A 121 -6.35 2.50 -19.75
C GLU A 121 -5.29 1.49 -19.31
N PHE A 122 -4.61 1.72 -18.18
CA PHE A 122 -3.61 0.80 -17.64
C PHE A 122 -4.22 -0.20 -16.67
N ALA A 123 -5.15 0.25 -15.82
CA ALA A 123 -5.78 -0.60 -14.81
C ALA A 123 -6.86 -1.53 -15.39
N GLY A 124 -7.49 -1.15 -16.51
CA GLY A 124 -8.61 -1.86 -17.14
C GLY A 124 -9.93 -1.65 -16.40
N SER A 125 -9.97 -1.99 -15.11
CA SER A 125 -11.11 -1.79 -14.22
C SER A 125 -10.65 -1.56 -12.78
N GLY A 126 -11.60 -1.35 -11.84
CA GLY A 126 -11.25 -1.26 -10.42
C GLY A 126 -10.66 -2.56 -9.84
N ALA A 127 -10.78 -3.69 -10.55
CA ALA A 127 -10.11 -4.94 -10.19
C ALA A 127 -8.58 -4.81 -10.17
N GLY A 128 -8.02 -3.83 -10.91
CA GLY A 128 -6.60 -3.50 -10.87
C GLY A 128 -6.07 -3.12 -9.46
N ALA A 129 -6.97 -2.74 -8.54
CA ALA A 129 -6.61 -2.52 -7.14
C ALA A 129 -5.97 -3.75 -6.47
N LEU A 130 -6.30 -4.97 -6.93
CA LEU A 130 -5.73 -6.22 -6.39
C LEU A 130 -4.25 -6.41 -6.69
N TYR A 131 -3.68 -5.69 -7.68
CA TYR A 131 -2.26 -5.79 -8.02
C TYR A 131 -1.35 -4.97 -7.10
N VAL A 132 -1.90 -3.97 -6.40
CA VAL A 132 -1.14 -3.05 -5.53
C VAL A 132 -1.66 -3.01 -4.10
N GLY A 133 -2.96 -3.20 -3.89
CA GLY A 133 -3.63 -3.11 -2.60
C GLY A 133 -3.03 -4.02 -1.52
N PRO A 134 -2.81 -5.33 -1.79
CA PRO A 134 -2.18 -6.22 -0.82
C PRO A 134 -0.77 -5.80 -0.41
N GLY A 135 0.05 -5.30 -1.35
CA GLY A 135 1.37 -4.76 -1.03
C GLY A 135 1.32 -3.52 -0.12
N TRP A 136 0.33 -2.65 -0.32
CA TRP A 136 0.10 -1.51 0.58
C TRP A 136 -0.37 -1.95 1.97
N ASP A 137 -1.22 -2.97 2.07
CA ASP A 137 -1.64 -3.54 3.35
C ASP A 137 -0.46 -4.11 4.14
N VAL A 138 0.47 -4.80 3.47
CA VAL A 138 1.71 -5.31 4.07
C VAL A 138 2.58 -4.15 4.57
N SER A 139 2.72 -3.10 3.75
CA SER A 139 3.49 -1.91 4.12
C SER A 139 2.88 -1.20 5.35
N PHE A 140 1.56 -1.09 5.42
CA PHE A 140 0.86 -0.48 6.57
C PHE A 140 1.00 -1.32 7.85
N LEU A 141 1.00 -2.65 7.73
CA LEU A 141 1.27 -3.57 8.84
C LEU A 141 2.72 -3.41 9.35
N ALA A 142 3.69 -3.36 8.43
CA ALA A 142 5.10 -3.18 8.76
C ALA A 142 5.34 -1.83 9.47
N LEU A 143 4.76 -0.74 8.97
CA LEU A 143 4.82 0.57 9.62
C LEU A 143 4.21 0.55 11.02
N GLY A 144 3.06 -0.09 11.19
CA GLY A 144 2.41 -0.22 12.51
C GLY A 144 3.26 -0.99 13.52
N THR A 145 3.94 -2.03 13.05
CA THR A 145 4.87 -2.85 13.83
C THR A 145 6.10 -2.04 14.25
N TYR A 146 6.68 -1.31 13.30
CA TYR A 146 7.81 -0.41 13.54
C TYR A 146 7.49 0.70 14.55
N LEU A 147 6.34 1.38 14.39
CA LEU A 147 5.91 2.45 15.31
C LEU A 147 5.62 1.96 16.73
N ARG A 148 5.31 0.68 16.91
CA ARG A 148 5.20 0.04 18.24
C ARG A 148 6.55 -0.38 18.84
N GLY A 149 7.66 -0.14 18.13
CA GLY A 149 9.01 -0.49 18.57
C GLY A 149 9.35 -1.97 18.40
N VAL A 150 8.58 -2.71 17.62
CA VAL A 150 8.88 -4.12 17.32
C VAL A 150 9.90 -4.17 16.19
N VAL A 151 11.06 -4.78 16.47
CA VAL A 151 12.14 -4.95 15.49
C VAL A 151 11.91 -6.23 14.71
N VAL A 152 11.71 -6.11 13.40
CA VAL A 152 11.70 -7.23 12.46
C VAL A 152 13.09 -7.29 11.83
N ALA A 153 13.74 -8.46 11.90
CA ALA A 153 15.13 -8.62 11.45
C ALA A 153 15.28 -8.38 9.92
N ASP A 154 14.30 -8.83 9.14
CA ASP A 154 14.21 -8.58 7.72
C ASP A 154 12.73 -8.33 7.34
N PRO A 155 12.28 -7.06 7.33
CA PRO A 155 10.91 -6.71 6.97
C PRO A 155 10.55 -7.14 5.55
N ALA A 156 11.50 -7.08 4.61
CA ALA A 156 11.29 -7.45 3.21
C ALA A 156 11.19 -8.98 3.03
N ALA A 157 11.83 -9.78 3.88
CA ALA A 157 11.65 -11.22 3.86
C ALA A 157 10.33 -11.67 4.52
N TRP A 158 9.75 -10.90 5.44
CA TRP A 158 8.56 -11.31 6.19
C TRP A 158 7.35 -11.56 5.27
N GLU A 159 7.15 -10.72 4.25
CA GLU A 159 6.04 -10.87 3.30
C GLU A 159 6.07 -12.20 2.54
N ASN A 160 7.26 -12.78 2.37
CA ASN A 160 7.48 -14.05 1.69
C ASN A 160 7.30 -15.27 2.60
N THR A 161 7.15 -15.08 3.92
CA THR A 161 6.87 -16.17 4.85
C THR A 161 5.42 -16.67 4.71
N LEU A 162 5.14 -17.91 5.15
CA LEU A 162 3.75 -18.41 5.19
C LEU A 162 2.82 -17.53 6.04
N GLU A 163 3.35 -16.87 7.07
CA GLU A 163 2.57 -15.93 7.88
C GLU A 163 2.21 -14.66 7.08
N GLY A 164 3.18 -14.09 6.38
CA GLY A 164 2.98 -12.95 5.48
C GLY A 164 2.00 -13.28 4.36
N GLN A 165 2.13 -14.45 3.73
CA GLN A 165 1.22 -14.90 2.68
C GLN A 165 -0.20 -15.16 3.20
N HIS A 166 -0.38 -15.65 4.44
CA HIS A 166 -1.72 -15.74 5.04
C HIS A 166 -2.35 -14.36 5.27
N TYR A 167 -1.56 -13.36 5.69
CA TYR A 167 -2.04 -11.99 5.79
C TYR A 167 -2.44 -11.44 4.42
N SER A 168 -1.60 -11.64 3.40
CA SER A 168 -1.89 -11.26 2.01
C SER A 168 -3.14 -11.94 1.46
N ALA A 169 -3.39 -13.22 1.77
CA ALA A 169 -4.62 -13.92 1.39
C ALA A 169 -5.87 -13.26 1.98
N GLY A 170 -5.79 -12.83 3.25
CA GLY A 170 -6.87 -12.08 3.89
C GLY A 170 -7.05 -10.68 3.31
N SER A 171 -5.96 -9.99 2.97
CA SER A 171 -6.00 -8.70 2.28
C SER A 171 -6.64 -8.81 0.90
N ILE A 172 -6.29 -9.83 0.10
CA ILE A 172 -6.90 -10.10 -1.21
C ILE A 172 -8.41 -10.28 -1.09
N ALA A 173 -8.87 -11.03 -0.09
CA ALA A 173 -10.30 -11.20 0.18
C ALA A 173 -10.97 -9.87 0.53
N ALA A 174 -10.37 -9.08 1.43
CA ALA A 174 -10.90 -7.78 1.83
C ALA A 174 -10.97 -6.77 0.67
N TRP A 175 -9.94 -6.72 -0.18
CA TRP A 175 -9.97 -5.89 -1.40
C TRP A 175 -11.04 -6.36 -2.38
N SER A 176 -11.21 -7.67 -2.57
CA SER A 176 -12.24 -8.21 -3.47
C SER A 176 -13.64 -7.78 -3.05
N GLU A 177 -13.93 -7.77 -1.74
CA GLU A 177 -15.20 -7.27 -1.18
C GLU A 177 -15.39 -5.77 -1.45
N VAL A 178 -14.35 -4.96 -1.21
CA VAL A 178 -14.39 -3.50 -1.43
C VAL A 178 -14.60 -3.17 -2.91
N ILE A 179 -13.91 -3.87 -3.81
CA ILE A 179 -14.07 -3.67 -5.26
C ILE A 179 -15.49 -4.05 -5.69
N GLY A 180 -16.01 -5.18 -5.21
CA GLY A 180 -17.39 -5.59 -5.47
C GLY A 180 -18.42 -4.55 -4.99
N ALA A 181 -18.22 -3.99 -3.79
CA ALA A 181 -19.10 -2.96 -3.23
C ALA A 181 -19.01 -1.62 -3.96
N SER A 182 -17.83 -1.28 -4.52
CA SER A 182 -17.62 -0.03 -5.26
C SER A 182 -18.34 0.01 -6.63
N GLY A 183 -18.68 -1.15 -7.20
CA GLY A 183 -19.27 -1.24 -8.54
C GLY A 183 -18.31 -0.86 -9.69
N THR A 184 -17.00 -0.79 -9.42
CA THR A 184 -15.97 -0.39 -10.39
C THR A 184 -15.42 -1.53 -11.26
N ALA A 185 -15.85 -2.77 -11.00
CA ALA A 185 -15.49 -3.98 -11.76
C ALA A 185 -16.60 -5.04 -11.68
N THR A 186 -16.64 -5.92 -12.65
CA THR A 186 -17.51 -7.10 -12.70
C THR A 186 -16.97 -8.22 -11.81
N ALA A 187 -17.84 -9.19 -11.45
CA ALA A 187 -17.44 -10.34 -10.64
C ALA A 187 -16.33 -11.18 -11.30
N ASP A 188 -16.37 -11.33 -12.63
CA ASP A 188 -15.37 -12.10 -13.39
C ASP A 188 -14.01 -11.40 -13.41
N GLU A 189 -13.99 -10.07 -13.55
CA GLU A 189 -12.76 -9.27 -13.48
C GLU A 189 -12.14 -9.34 -12.08
N ILE A 190 -12.96 -9.28 -11.02
CA ILE A 190 -12.50 -9.41 -9.63
C ILE A 190 -11.89 -10.80 -9.41
N ALA A 191 -12.55 -11.86 -9.87
CA ALA A 191 -12.07 -13.23 -9.71
C ALA A 191 -10.71 -13.44 -10.42
N ALA A 192 -10.60 -13.00 -11.68
CA ALA A 192 -9.35 -13.13 -12.44
C ALA A 192 -8.19 -12.32 -11.83
N ALA A 193 -8.47 -11.10 -11.35
CA ALA A 193 -7.48 -10.28 -10.67
C ALA A 193 -7.08 -10.88 -9.31
N ALA A 194 -8.01 -11.48 -8.58
CA ALA A 194 -7.72 -12.15 -7.31
C ALA A 194 -6.84 -13.39 -7.50
N ASP A 195 -7.05 -14.18 -8.55
CA ASP A 195 -6.18 -15.32 -8.89
C ASP A 195 -4.76 -14.86 -9.21
N THR A 196 -4.63 -13.78 -9.98
CA THR A 196 -3.33 -13.16 -10.29
C THR A 196 -2.65 -12.64 -9.02
N ALA A 197 -3.39 -11.95 -8.15
CA ALA A 197 -2.87 -11.46 -6.88
C ALA A 197 -2.44 -12.61 -5.95
N ARG A 198 -3.17 -13.74 -5.93
CA ARG A 198 -2.76 -14.93 -5.17
C ARG A 198 -1.48 -15.54 -5.69
N ALA A 199 -1.30 -15.60 -7.00
CA ALA A 199 -0.06 -16.08 -7.60
C ALA A 199 1.15 -15.18 -7.26
N GLN A 200 0.91 -13.86 -7.15
CA GLN A 200 1.94 -12.88 -6.81
C GLN A 200 2.27 -12.85 -5.31
N PHE A 201 1.25 -12.72 -4.45
CA PHE A 201 1.43 -12.44 -3.02
C PHE A 201 1.32 -13.67 -2.12
N THR A 202 0.84 -14.80 -2.66
CA THR A 202 0.66 -16.05 -1.88
C THR A 202 1.14 -17.31 -2.62
N PRO A 203 2.30 -17.28 -3.31
CA PRO A 203 2.73 -18.37 -4.19
C PRO A 203 2.84 -19.73 -3.48
N ASP A 204 3.25 -19.74 -2.21
CA ASP A 204 3.45 -20.97 -1.44
C ASP A 204 2.15 -21.51 -0.81
N LEU A 205 1.09 -20.70 -0.75
CA LEU A 205 -0.24 -21.15 -0.37
C LEU A 205 -1.01 -21.75 -1.55
N VAL A 206 -0.69 -21.30 -2.78
CA VAL A 206 -1.27 -21.81 -4.03
C VAL A 206 -0.56 -23.09 -4.48
N ALA A 207 0.74 -23.22 -4.18
CA ALA A 207 1.46 -24.47 -4.34
C ALA A 207 0.94 -25.50 -3.32
N THR A 208 -0.05 -26.30 -3.71
CA THR A 208 -0.46 -27.48 -2.95
C THR A 208 0.78 -28.30 -2.60
N PRO A 209 1.04 -28.66 -1.32
CA PRO A 209 2.04 -29.67 -1.04
C PRO A 209 1.52 -30.97 -1.66
N GLY A 210 2.09 -31.33 -2.81
CA GLY A 210 1.82 -32.59 -3.46
C GLY A 210 2.31 -33.73 -2.58
N GLY A 211 1.37 -34.59 -2.17
CA GLY A 211 1.51 -36.04 -1.93
C GLY A 211 2.71 -36.55 -1.15
#